data_AF-A0A1Y1Q807-F1
#
_entry.id   AF-A0A1Y1Q807-F1
#
_cell.length_a   1.000
_cell.length_b   1.000
_cell.length_c   1.000
_cell.angle_alpha   90.00
_cell.angle_beta   90.00
_cell.angle_gamma   90.00
#
_symmetry.space_group_name_H-M   'P 1'
#
loop_
_entity.id
_entity.type
_entity.pdbx_description
1 polymer ?
#
loop_
_entity_poly.entity_id
_entity_poly.type
_entity_poly.pdbx_seq_one_letter_code
_entity_poly.pdbx_strand_id
1 'polypeptide(L)'
;MTQSIPNDNALRWLEGLPPGYFAVAMASGILSIAFDMIGQNVLAEGLFVAALLAWVVMLGLSAWRLWRFPQAVKIDLLNIRRVFAFFTLVVSTNVVGILLHQHGYPQLALACWAFAFVVWSLLLYLSFSVLTFLTHPHTVNVVHGDWLTSIIATQSLVLLGVLVAPDLGIYTDYMLVEVHLLWLLGLVLYGIFVTLFCYRIFLSTVSAGRHFTLVVGHYGCGGGRGECRNGVVANFA
;
A
#
# COMPACT_ATOMS: atom_id res chain seq x y z
N MET A 1 -3.85 34.93 -34.03
CA MET A 1 -3.21 33.60 -34.04
C MET A 1 -3.54 32.92 -32.73
N THR A 2 -4.57 32.08 -32.74
CA THR A 2 -4.98 31.21 -31.63
C THR A 2 -4.05 30.00 -31.61
N GLN A 3 -3.12 29.93 -30.65
CA GLN A 3 -2.50 28.66 -30.27
C GLN A 3 -3.30 28.06 -29.12
N SER A 4 -4.04 27.00 -29.45
CA SER A 4 -4.66 26.08 -28.50
C SER A 4 -3.57 25.29 -27.77
N ILE A 5 -3.38 25.53 -26.47
CA ILE A 5 -2.66 24.61 -25.60
C ILE A 5 -3.70 23.71 -24.93
N PRO A 6 -3.81 22.42 -25.30
CA PRO A 6 -4.70 21.50 -24.61
C PRO A 6 -3.98 20.91 -23.39
N ASN A 7 -4.53 21.20 -22.21
CA ASN A 7 -4.70 20.24 -21.11
C ASN A 7 -3.47 19.83 -20.24
N ASP A 8 -2.67 20.78 -19.77
CA ASP A 8 -1.63 20.52 -18.74
C ASP A 8 -2.21 20.17 -17.34
N ASN A 9 -3.46 20.54 -17.06
CA ASN A 9 -4.09 20.34 -15.74
C ASN A 9 -4.60 18.90 -15.53
N ALA A 10 -5.02 18.20 -16.58
CA ALA A 10 -5.47 16.82 -16.48
C ALA A 10 -4.32 15.84 -16.19
N LEU A 11 -3.11 16.16 -16.67
CA LEU A 11 -1.91 15.33 -16.51
C LEU A 11 -1.28 15.44 -15.11
N ARG A 12 -1.49 16.55 -14.38
CA ARG A 12 -0.96 16.76 -13.02
C ARG A 12 -1.58 15.83 -11.96
N TRP A 13 -2.85 15.45 -12.13
CA TRP A 13 -3.48 14.47 -11.23
C TRP A 13 -2.86 13.07 -11.39
N LEU A 14 -2.44 12.70 -12.62
CA LEU A 14 -1.73 11.44 -12.88
C LEU A 14 -0.32 11.41 -12.26
N GLU A 15 0.38 12.56 -12.20
CA GLU A 15 1.66 12.66 -11.48
C GLU A 15 1.52 12.40 -9.97
N GLY A 16 0.38 12.83 -9.40
CA GLY A 16 0.08 12.75 -7.97
C GLY A 16 -0.65 11.49 -7.51
N LEU A 17 -1.05 10.57 -8.40
CA LEU A 17 -1.69 9.31 -7.99
C LEU A 17 -0.71 8.53 -7.10
N PRO A 18 -0.98 8.38 -5.78
CA PRO A 18 -0.15 7.56 -4.93
C PRO A 18 -0.28 6.11 -5.40
N PRO A 19 0.80 5.32 -5.40
CA PRO A 19 0.71 3.88 -5.70
C PRO A 19 -0.29 3.13 -4.81
N GLY A 20 -0.70 3.73 -3.68
CA GLY A 20 -1.72 3.20 -2.78
C GLY A 20 -3.12 3.01 -3.38
N TYR A 21 -3.43 3.50 -4.59
CA TYR A 21 -4.72 3.16 -5.23
C TYR A 21 -4.87 1.67 -5.55
N PHE A 22 -3.75 0.94 -5.72
CA PHE A 22 -3.79 -0.53 -5.79
C PHE A 22 -4.39 -1.17 -4.53
N ALA A 23 -4.39 -0.47 -3.38
CA ALA A 23 -5.04 -0.96 -2.16
C ALA A 23 -6.55 -1.18 -2.35
N VAL A 24 -7.21 -0.47 -3.27
CA VAL A 24 -8.63 -0.69 -3.58
C VAL A 24 -8.82 -2.04 -4.27
N ALA A 25 -7.97 -2.38 -5.24
CA ALA A 25 -8.00 -3.68 -5.92
C ALA A 25 -7.67 -4.81 -4.93
N MET A 26 -6.64 -4.63 -4.10
CA MET A 26 -6.28 -5.54 -3.03
C MET A 26 -7.45 -5.78 -2.05
N ALA A 27 -8.06 -4.71 -1.51
CA ALA A 27 -9.13 -4.82 -0.53
C ALA A 27 -10.36 -5.53 -1.11
N SER A 28 -10.74 -5.16 -2.33
CA SER A 28 -11.87 -5.78 -3.04
C SER A 28 -11.62 -7.27 -3.30
N GLY A 29 -10.39 -7.64 -3.71
CA GLY A 29 -10.03 -9.03 -3.96
C GLY A 29 -9.99 -9.88 -2.68
N ILE A 30 -9.45 -9.35 -1.57
CA ILE A 30 -9.47 -10.06 -0.27
C ILE A 30 -10.92 -10.25 0.21
N LEU A 31 -11.76 -9.23 0.10
CA LEU A 31 -13.17 -9.34 0.45
C LEU A 31 -13.90 -10.36 -0.43
N SER A 32 -13.62 -10.38 -1.73
CA SER A 32 -14.14 -11.39 -2.65
C SER A 32 -13.82 -12.81 -2.18
N ILE A 33 -12.55 -13.08 -1.84
CA ILE A 33 -12.12 -14.40 -1.32
C ILE A 33 -12.85 -14.71 -0.01
N ALA A 34 -12.98 -13.73 0.90
CA ALA A 34 -13.68 -13.93 2.17
C ALA A 34 -15.18 -14.24 1.99
N PHE A 35 -15.86 -13.56 1.06
CA PHE A 35 -17.28 -13.83 0.74
C PHE A 35 -17.47 -15.19 0.08
N ASP A 36 -16.54 -15.61 -0.77
CA ASP A 36 -16.53 -16.95 -1.37
C ASP A 36 -16.42 -18.04 -0.29
N MET A 37 -15.52 -17.85 0.69
CA MET A 37 -15.36 -18.78 1.82
C MET A 37 -16.61 -18.95 2.70
N ILE A 38 -17.51 -17.95 2.75
CA ILE A 38 -18.78 -18.03 3.49
C ILE A 38 -19.98 -18.40 2.59
N GLY A 39 -19.73 -18.79 1.33
CA GLY A 39 -20.75 -19.23 0.37
C GLY A 39 -21.60 -18.10 -0.22
N GLN A 40 -21.20 -16.84 -0.08
CA GLN A 40 -21.90 -15.67 -0.63
C GLN A 40 -21.39 -15.36 -2.04
N ASN A 41 -21.63 -16.28 -2.97
CA ASN A 41 -21.02 -16.28 -4.30
C ASN A 41 -21.36 -15.04 -5.14
N VAL A 42 -22.58 -14.49 -5.00
CA VAL A 42 -22.99 -13.29 -5.77
C VAL A 42 -22.20 -12.05 -5.35
N LEU A 43 -21.96 -11.88 -4.04
CA LEU A 43 -21.13 -10.77 -3.55
C LEU A 43 -19.67 -11.00 -3.92
N ALA A 44 -19.19 -12.24 -3.79
CA ALA A 44 -17.84 -12.61 -4.18
C ALA A 44 -17.58 -12.28 -5.65
N GLU A 45 -18.45 -12.70 -6.57
CA GLU A 45 -18.29 -12.44 -8.00
C GLU A 45 -18.34 -10.94 -8.35
N GLY A 46 -19.23 -10.17 -7.70
CA GLY A 46 -19.26 -8.72 -7.85
C GLY A 46 -17.97 -8.03 -7.42
N LEU A 47 -17.40 -8.45 -6.27
CA LEU A 47 -16.13 -7.96 -5.75
C LEU A 47 -14.94 -8.42 -6.59
N PHE A 48 -14.97 -9.63 -7.15
CA PHE A 48 -13.98 -10.14 -8.09
C PHE A 48 -13.89 -9.25 -9.33
N VAL A 49 -15.03 -8.97 -9.98
CA VAL A 49 -15.06 -8.12 -11.18
C VAL A 49 -14.57 -6.70 -10.85
N ALA A 50 -14.98 -6.14 -9.71
CA ALA A 50 -14.51 -4.84 -9.25
C ALA A 50 -12.97 -4.84 -9.00
N ALA A 51 -12.44 -5.88 -8.36
CA ALA A 51 -11.02 -6.04 -8.10
C ALA A 51 -10.21 -6.15 -9.40
N LEU A 52 -10.71 -6.96 -10.35
CA LEU A 52 -10.07 -7.16 -11.65
C LEU A 52 -10.05 -5.86 -12.46
N LEU A 53 -11.18 -5.15 -12.54
CA LEU A 53 -11.27 -3.86 -13.24
C LEU A 53 -10.34 -2.82 -12.61
N ALA A 54 -10.36 -2.68 -11.28
CA ALA A 54 -9.48 -1.77 -10.57
C ALA A 54 -8.01 -2.10 -10.81
N TRP A 55 -7.64 -3.38 -10.80
CA TRP A 55 -6.29 -3.83 -11.09
C TRP A 55 -5.86 -3.53 -12.52
N VAL A 56 -6.68 -3.88 -13.54
CA VAL A 56 -6.37 -3.62 -14.96
C VAL A 56 -6.20 -2.12 -15.22
N VAL A 57 -7.11 -1.29 -14.69
CA VAL A 57 -7.05 0.17 -14.86
C VAL A 57 -5.78 0.73 -14.22
N MET A 58 -5.46 0.33 -12.99
CA MET A 58 -4.28 0.83 -12.29
C MET A 58 -2.97 0.32 -12.91
N LEU A 59 -2.95 -0.94 -13.38
CA LEU A 59 -1.82 -1.50 -14.09
C LEU A 59 -1.58 -0.77 -15.41
N GLY A 60 -2.64 -0.49 -16.17
CA GLY A 60 -2.57 0.27 -17.42
C GLY A 60 -2.05 1.70 -17.20
N LEU A 61 -2.57 2.40 -16.19
CA LEU A 61 -2.09 3.74 -15.82
C LEU A 61 -0.62 3.72 -15.36
N SER A 62 -0.22 2.70 -14.60
CA SER A 62 1.17 2.54 -14.13
C SER A 62 2.13 2.21 -15.28
N ALA A 63 1.73 1.34 -16.21
CA ALA A 63 2.50 1.02 -17.41
C ALA A 63 2.62 2.24 -18.33
N TRP A 64 1.54 2.99 -18.52
CA TRP A 64 1.54 4.25 -19.27
C TRP A 64 2.49 5.28 -18.67
N ARG A 65 2.49 5.43 -17.34
CA ARG A 65 3.43 6.30 -16.60
C ARG A 65 4.88 5.86 -16.81
N LEU A 66 5.15 4.54 -16.76
CA LEU A 66 6.49 3.98 -16.98
C LEU A 66 7.01 4.27 -18.39
N TRP A 67 6.15 4.17 -19.40
CA TRP A 67 6.52 4.42 -20.80
C TRP A 67 6.73 5.90 -21.10
N ARG A 68 5.92 6.79 -20.52
CA ARG A 68 5.97 8.23 -20.83
C ARG A 68 7.01 8.99 -20.01
N PHE A 69 7.25 8.61 -18.76
CA PHE A 69 8.13 9.33 -17.81
C PHE A 69 9.08 8.40 -17.03
N PRO A 70 9.98 7.66 -17.70
CA PRO A 70 10.88 6.72 -17.02
C PRO A 70 11.83 7.41 -16.04
N GLN A 71 12.20 8.67 -16.27
CA GLN A 71 13.05 9.43 -15.35
C GLN A 71 12.32 9.86 -14.07
N ALA A 72 11.04 10.25 -14.15
CA ALA A 72 10.24 10.57 -12.98
C ALA A 72 9.99 9.33 -12.11
N VAL A 73 9.75 8.17 -12.75
CA VAL A 73 9.61 6.88 -12.05
C VAL A 73 10.92 6.49 -11.36
N LYS A 74 12.08 6.66 -12.01
CA LYS A 74 13.38 6.43 -11.35
C LYS A 74 13.59 7.33 -10.13
N ILE A 75 13.22 8.61 -10.22
CA ILE A 75 13.31 9.55 -9.10
C ILE A 75 12.34 9.16 -7.96
N ASP A 76 11.13 8.72 -8.30
CA ASP A 76 10.16 8.20 -7.34
C ASP A 76 10.65 6.89 -6.67
N LEU A 77 11.33 6.02 -7.42
CA LEU A 77 11.97 4.78 -6.93
C LEU A 77 13.21 5.03 -6.06
N LEU A 78 13.74 6.24 -6.03
CA LEU A 78 14.83 6.63 -5.12
C LEU A 78 14.30 7.25 -3.82
N ASN A 79 12.98 7.53 -3.75
CA ASN A 79 12.36 8.05 -2.56
C ASN A 79 11.78 6.92 -1.70
N ILE A 80 12.35 6.73 -0.50
CA ILE A 80 12.01 5.63 0.41
C ILE A 80 10.51 5.48 0.64
N ARG A 81 9.75 6.58 0.76
CA ARG A 81 8.30 6.52 0.99
C ARG A 81 7.54 5.93 -0.20
N ARG A 82 7.97 6.22 -1.42
CA ARG A 82 7.25 5.80 -2.65
C ARG A 82 7.60 4.38 -3.04
N VAL A 83 8.86 3.95 -2.87
CA VAL A 83 9.31 2.57 -3.13
C VAL A 83 8.43 1.56 -2.39
N PHE A 84 8.18 1.80 -1.11
CA PHE A 84 7.35 0.90 -0.32
C PHE A 84 5.87 0.87 -0.78
N ALA A 85 5.35 1.99 -1.28
CA ALA A 85 4.00 2.03 -1.84
C ALA A 85 3.87 1.16 -3.12
N PHE A 86 4.93 0.98 -3.91
CA PHE A 86 4.90 0.13 -5.11
C PHE A 86 4.74 -1.36 -4.81
N PHE A 87 5.04 -1.84 -3.59
CA PHE A 87 4.75 -3.23 -3.21
C PHE A 87 3.25 -3.56 -3.24
N THR A 88 2.36 -2.57 -3.16
CA THR A 88 0.91 -2.79 -3.29
C THR A 88 0.52 -3.32 -4.68
N LEU A 89 1.32 -3.03 -5.72
CA LEU A 89 1.14 -3.61 -7.05
C LEU A 89 1.42 -5.12 -7.03
N VAL A 90 2.48 -5.55 -6.35
CA VAL A 90 2.81 -6.98 -6.16
C VAL A 90 1.66 -7.68 -5.45
N VAL A 91 1.19 -7.11 -4.34
CA VAL A 91 0.07 -7.68 -3.56
C VAL A 91 -1.18 -7.80 -4.42
N SER A 92 -1.57 -6.73 -5.10
CA SER A 92 -2.80 -6.72 -5.91
C SER A 92 -2.73 -7.71 -7.06
N THR A 93 -1.56 -7.85 -7.69
CA THR A 93 -1.35 -8.81 -8.77
C THR A 93 -1.43 -10.25 -8.27
N ASN A 94 -0.86 -10.54 -7.10
CA ASN A 94 -0.98 -11.87 -6.49
C ASN A 94 -2.41 -12.19 -6.07
N VAL A 95 -3.12 -11.22 -5.48
CA VAL A 95 -4.55 -11.38 -5.13
C VAL A 95 -5.35 -11.68 -6.40
N VAL A 96 -5.24 -10.87 -7.45
CA VAL A 96 -5.93 -11.14 -8.73
C VAL A 96 -5.53 -12.50 -9.32
N GLY A 97 -4.27 -12.91 -9.20
CA GLY A 97 -3.81 -14.24 -9.60
C GLY A 97 -4.52 -15.37 -8.84
N ILE A 98 -4.75 -15.20 -7.53
CA ILE A 98 -5.52 -16.17 -6.72
C ILE A 98 -6.96 -16.25 -7.23
N LEU A 99 -7.61 -15.11 -7.47
CA LEU A 99 -8.98 -15.10 -7.99
C LEU A 99 -9.05 -15.72 -9.40
N LEU A 100 -8.08 -15.46 -10.27
CA LEU A 100 -8.01 -16.06 -11.61
C LEU A 100 -7.86 -17.59 -11.54
N HIS A 101 -7.05 -18.09 -10.61
CA HIS A 101 -6.89 -19.53 -10.37
C HIS A 101 -8.22 -20.18 -9.96
N GLN A 102 -8.92 -19.57 -9.00
CA GLN A 102 -10.24 -20.04 -8.54
C GLN A 102 -11.28 -20.09 -9.66
N HIS A 103 -11.23 -19.16 -10.62
CA HIS A 103 -12.13 -19.12 -11.78
C HIS A 103 -11.70 -20.04 -12.93
N GLY A 104 -10.68 -20.89 -12.74
CA GLY A 104 -10.26 -21.90 -13.71
C GLY A 104 -9.21 -21.43 -14.72
N TYR A 105 -8.48 -20.35 -14.44
CA TYR A 105 -7.40 -19.84 -15.30
C TYR A 105 -6.00 -19.99 -14.65
N PRO A 106 -5.50 -21.22 -14.42
CA PRO A 106 -4.23 -21.46 -13.71
C PRO A 106 -3.01 -20.91 -14.47
N GLN A 107 -3.05 -20.90 -15.81
CA GLN A 107 -1.97 -20.34 -16.63
C GLN A 107 -1.79 -18.82 -16.42
N LEU A 108 -2.90 -18.08 -16.28
CA LEU A 108 -2.86 -16.66 -15.98
C LEU A 108 -2.39 -16.41 -14.55
N ALA A 109 -2.82 -17.24 -13.61
CA ALA A 109 -2.35 -17.18 -12.22
C ALA A 109 -0.82 -17.37 -12.12
N LEU A 110 -0.26 -18.34 -12.86
CA LEU A 110 1.19 -18.54 -12.93
C LEU A 110 1.91 -17.33 -13.55
N ALA A 111 1.37 -16.76 -14.63
CA ALA A 111 1.95 -15.56 -15.25
C ALA A 111 1.92 -14.36 -14.29
N CYS A 112 0.83 -14.17 -13.54
CA CYS A 112 0.72 -13.16 -12.49
C CYS A 112 1.77 -13.39 -11.40
N TRP A 113 1.97 -14.64 -10.96
CA TRP A 113 2.97 -14.98 -9.95
C TRP A 113 4.39 -14.64 -10.42
N ALA A 114 4.77 -15.08 -11.62
CA ALA A 114 6.09 -14.83 -12.18
C ALA A 114 6.35 -13.32 -12.36
N PHE A 115 5.37 -12.57 -12.87
CA PHE A 115 5.45 -11.13 -12.98
C PHE A 115 5.62 -10.46 -11.61
N ALA A 116 4.78 -10.84 -10.64
CA ALA A 116 4.84 -10.32 -9.28
C ALA A 116 6.18 -10.61 -8.60
N PHE A 117 6.75 -11.80 -8.82
CA PHE A 117 8.05 -12.20 -8.28
C PHE A 117 9.19 -11.32 -8.81
N VAL A 118 9.23 -11.07 -10.13
CA VAL A 118 10.23 -10.20 -10.77
C VAL A 118 10.13 -8.78 -10.22
N VAL A 119 8.92 -8.23 -10.15
CA VAL A 119 8.69 -6.87 -9.64
C VAL A 119 9.04 -6.78 -8.15
N TRP A 120 8.66 -7.78 -7.36
CA TRP A 120 9.00 -7.86 -5.94
C TRP A 120 10.51 -7.89 -5.71
N SER A 121 11.25 -8.71 -6.46
CA SER A 121 12.71 -8.83 -6.33
C SER A 121 13.39 -7.49 -6.62
N LEU A 122 12.97 -6.81 -7.69
CA LEU A 122 13.45 -5.47 -8.04
C LEU A 122 13.16 -4.45 -6.94
N LEU A 123 11.92 -4.42 -6.43
CA LEU A 123 11.51 -3.49 -5.37
C LEU A 123 12.23 -3.76 -4.06
N LEU A 124 12.44 -5.03 -3.70
CA LEU A 124 13.16 -5.41 -2.49
C LEU A 124 14.62 -4.93 -2.57
N TYR A 125 15.29 -5.19 -3.69
CA TYR A 125 16.65 -4.72 -3.93
C TYR A 125 16.77 -3.19 -3.83
N LEU A 126 15.86 -2.46 -4.49
CA LEU A 126 15.83 -1.00 -4.45
C LEU A 126 15.56 -0.47 -3.04
N SER A 127 14.62 -1.09 -2.31
CA SER A 127 14.29 -0.70 -0.94
C SER A 127 15.51 -0.83 -0.02
N PHE A 128 16.19 -1.97 -0.05
CA PHE A 128 17.40 -2.18 0.74
C PHE A 128 18.52 -1.22 0.33
N SER A 129 18.72 -1.01 -0.97
CA SER A 129 19.70 -0.05 -1.48
C SER A 129 19.44 1.36 -0.93
N VAL A 130 18.20 1.84 -1.02
CA VAL A 130 17.79 3.15 -0.51
C VAL A 130 17.96 3.22 1.01
N LEU A 131 17.59 2.19 1.77
CA LEU A 131 17.83 2.14 3.22
C LEU A 131 19.32 2.26 3.56
N THR A 132 20.19 1.53 2.86
CA THR A 132 21.63 1.53 3.13
C THR A 132 22.29 2.86 2.76
N PHE A 133 21.95 3.45 1.61
CA PHE A 133 22.60 4.67 1.12
C PHE A 133 22.03 5.98 1.71
N LEU A 134 20.72 6.04 2.05
CA LEU A 134 20.08 7.26 2.58
C LEU A 134 20.14 7.36 4.11
N THR A 135 20.98 6.58 4.80
CA THR A 135 21.22 6.72 6.24
C THR A 135 22.03 8.01 6.50
N HIS A 136 21.39 9.17 6.37
CA HIS A 136 21.90 10.46 6.84
C HIS A 136 21.35 10.73 8.26
N PRO A 137 22.20 11.21 9.20
CA PRO A 137 21.93 11.22 10.65
C PRO A 137 20.80 12.13 11.15
N HIS A 138 20.04 12.80 10.27
CA HIS A 138 18.99 13.75 10.66
C HIS A 138 17.57 13.46 10.13
N THR A 139 17.35 12.32 9.45
CA THR A 139 16.02 11.99 8.88
C THR A 139 15.33 10.84 9.63
N VAL A 140 15.45 10.82 10.95
CA VAL A 140 14.89 9.78 11.85
C VAL A 140 13.35 9.81 11.94
N ASN A 141 12.66 10.68 11.20
CA ASN A 141 11.25 10.98 11.43
C ASN A 141 10.29 10.45 10.34
N VAL A 142 10.57 9.29 9.75
CA VAL A 142 9.77 8.83 8.59
C VAL A 142 9.61 7.31 8.48
N VAL A 143 9.49 6.58 9.59
CA VAL A 143 8.94 5.21 9.53
C VAL A 143 7.43 5.31 9.33
N HIS A 144 6.99 5.27 8.07
CA HIS A 144 5.58 5.23 7.69
C HIS A 144 5.05 3.80 7.75
N GLY A 145 3.74 3.63 7.99
CA GLY A 145 3.07 2.33 7.94
C GLY A 145 3.22 1.62 6.57
N ASP A 146 3.59 2.37 5.53
CA ASP A 146 3.92 1.86 4.21
C ASP A 146 5.04 0.80 4.24
N TRP A 147 5.92 0.77 5.24
CA TRP A 147 6.98 -0.25 5.34
C TRP A 147 6.43 -1.67 5.56
N LEU A 148 5.23 -1.78 6.14
CA LEU A 148 4.59 -3.08 6.36
C LEU A 148 4.08 -3.71 5.05
N THR A 149 3.90 -2.92 3.99
CA THR A 149 3.39 -3.43 2.70
C THR A 149 4.36 -4.39 2.03
N SER A 150 5.68 -4.28 2.27
CA SER A 150 6.67 -5.21 1.72
C SER A 150 6.52 -6.61 2.32
N ILE A 151 6.12 -6.71 3.60
CA ILE A 151 5.83 -8.00 4.23
C ILE A 151 4.59 -8.61 3.58
N ILE A 152 3.53 -7.83 3.43
CA ILE A 152 2.27 -8.28 2.81
C ILE A 152 2.54 -8.72 1.37
N ALA A 153 3.40 -8.02 0.63
CA ALA A 153 3.83 -8.43 -0.71
C ALA A 153 4.54 -9.78 -0.73
N THR A 154 5.53 -9.98 0.14
CA THR A 154 6.23 -11.27 0.25
C THR A 154 5.26 -12.41 0.61
N GLN A 155 4.37 -12.18 1.58
CA GLN A 155 3.39 -13.20 1.97
C GLN A 155 2.35 -13.48 0.87
N SER A 156 1.98 -12.48 0.08
CA SER A 156 1.07 -12.69 -1.06
C SER A 156 1.69 -13.57 -2.16
N LEU A 157 3.02 -13.50 -2.38
CA LEU A 157 3.74 -14.39 -3.29
C LEU A 157 3.73 -15.84 -2.81
N VAL A 158 3.83 -16.03 -1.49
CA VAL A 158 3.73 -17.36 -0.87
C VAL A 158 2.34 -17.93 -1.12
N LEU A 159 1.28 -17.15 -0.86
CA LEU A 159 -0.11 -17.61 -1.04
C LEU A 159 -0.39 -18.05 -2.48
N LEU A 160 -0.08 -17.21 -3.47
CA LEU A 160 -0.28 -17.56 -4.87
C LEU A 160 0.68 -18.69 -5.31
N GLY A 161 1.90 -18.72 -4.80
CA GLY A 161 2.89 -19.75 -5.10
C GLY A 161 2.46 -21.14 -4.65
N VAL A 162 1.92 -21.27 -3.42
CA VAL A 162 1.35 -22.55 -2.94
C VAL A 162 0.16 -22.96 -3.81
N LEU A 163 -0.67 -22.01 -4.23
CA LEU A 163 -1.87 -22.30 -5.01
C LEU A 163 -1.55 -22.82 -6.42
N VAL A 164 -0.52 -22.25 -7.05
CA VAL A 164 -0.10 -22.61 -8.42
C VAL A 164 0.88 -23.79 -8.43
N ALA A 165 1.58 -24.09 -7.33
CA ALA A 165 2.58 -25.16 -7.27
C ALA A 165 2.07 -26.53 -7.80
N PRO A 166 0.86 -27.01 -7.45
CA PRO A 166 0.36 -28.30 -7.95
C PRO A 166 0.14 -28.34 -9.47
N ASP A 167 -0.10 -27.18 -10.11
CA ASP A 167 -0.36 -27.09 -11.55
C ASP A 167 0.91 -27.27 -12.39
N LEU A 168 2.09 -27.19 -11.76
CA LEU A 168 3.39 -27.33 -12.43
C LEU A 168 3.86 -28.79 -12.58
N GLY A 169 3.13 -29.76 -12.01
CA GLY A 169 3.42 -31.18 -12.13
C GLY A 169 4.81 -31.54 -11.60
N ILE A 170 5.77 -31.77 -12.50
CA ILE A 170 7.13 -32.20 -12.17
C ILE A 170 7.91 -31.14 -11.36
N TYR A 171 7.60 -29.85 -11.54
CA TYR A 171 8.32 -28.77 -10.84
C TYR A 171 7.71 -28.38 -9.49
N THR A 172 6.67 -29.10 -9.03
CA THR A 172 5.95 -28.82 -7.78
C THR A 172 6.88 -28.75 -6.58
N ASP A 173 7.78 -29.73 -6.42
CA ASP A 173 8.68 -29.81 -5.26
C ASP A 173 9.65 -28.63 -5.21
N TYR A 174 10.20 -28.22 -6.36
CA TYR A 174 11.09 -27.06 -6.44
C TYR A 174 10.37 -25.76 -6.07
N MET A 175 9.15 -25.57 -6.60
CA MET A 175 8.32 -24.41 -6.28
C MET A 175 7.95 -24.36 -4.80
N LEU A 176 7.58 -25.50 -4.20
CA LEU A 176 7.25 -25.55 -2.77
C LEU A 176 8.45 -25.17 -1.90
N VAL A 177 9.66 -25.61 -2.23
CA VAL A 177 10.88 -25.22 -1.50
C VAL A 177 11.12 -23.70 -1.62
N GLU A 178 11.00 -23.14 -2.82
CA GLU A 178 11.12 -21.70 -3.05
C GLU A 178 10.09 -20.90 -2.22
N VAL A 179 8.83 -21.34 -2.24
CA VAL A 179 7.74 -20.74 -1.49
C VAL A 179 7.98 -20.83 0.03
N HIS A 180 8.54 -21.92 0.53
CA HIS A 180 8.94 -22.03 1.94
C HIS A 180 10.05 -21.04 2.32
N LEU A 181 11.04 -20.83 1.44
CA LEU A 181 12.09 -19.82 1.66
C LEU A 181 11.50 -18.40 1.68
N LEU A 182 10.57 -18.09 0.78
CA LEU A 182 9.85 -16.82 0.76
C LEU A 182 9.00 -16.62 2.04
N TRP A 183 8.37 -17.69 2.54
CA TRP A 183 7.60 -17.64 3.78
C TRP A 183 8.49 -17.33 4.99
N LEU A 184 9.65 -17.98 5.11
CA LEU A 184 10.63 -17.70 6.15
C LEU A 184 11.18 -16.27 6.04
N LEU A 185 11.48 -15.81 4.82
CA LEU A 185 11.91 -14.43 4.57
C LEU A 185 10.85 -13.42 5.04
N GLY A 186 9.57 -13.68 4.74
CA GLY A 186 8.46 -12.87 5.21
C GLY A 186 8.35 -12.83 6.74
N LEU A 187 8.61 -13.95 7.43
CA LEU A 187 8.60 -14.03 8.89
C LEU A 187 9.74 -13.21 9.53
N VAL A 188 10.95 -13.28 8.95
CA VAL A 188 12.10 -12.49 9.41
C VAL A 188 11.84 -10.99 9.22
N LEU A 189 11.37 -10.59 8.03
CA LEU A 189 11.02 -9.18 7.75
C LEU A 189 9.91 -8.68 8.68
N TYR A 190 8.93 -9.52 8.99
CA TYR A 190 7.87 -9.22 9.95
C TYR A 190 8.44 -8.92 11.34
N GLY A 191 9.30 -9.79 11.86
CA GLY A 191 9.93 -9.57 13.18
C GLY A 191 10.70 -8.25 13.25
N ILE A 192 11.45 -7.90 12.20
CA ILE A 192 12.23 -6.65 12.15
C ILE A 192 11.31 -5.42 12.09
N PHE A 193 10.42 -5.35 11.09
CA PHE A 193 9.63 -4.12 10.87
C PHE A 193 8.53 -3.92 11.90
N VAL A 194 7.90 -4.98 12.41
CA VAL A 194 6.91 -4.84 13.49
C VAL A 194 7.57 -4.33 14.76
N THR A 195 8.75 -4.83 15.10
CA THR A 195 9.49 -4.34 16.28
C THR A 195 9.83 -2.85 16.13
N LEU A 196 10.33 -2.43 14.97
CA LEU A 196 10.61 -1.01 14.69
C LEU A 196 9.35 -0.14 14.74
N PHE A 197 8.24 -0.64 14.19
CA PHE A 197 6.97 0.06 14.18
C PHE A 197 6.39 0.22 15.60
N CYS A 198 6.41 -0.85 16.39
CA CYS A 198 6.00 -0.82 17.80
C CYS A 198 6.89 0.13 18.61
N TYR A 199 8.22 0.03 18.47
CA TYR A 199 9.16 0.94 19.13
C TYR A 199 8.80 2.40 18.84
N ARG A 200 8.49 2.72 17.58
CA ARG A 200 8.06 4.07 17.18
C ARG A 200 6.76 4.45 17.90
N ILE A 201 5.68 3.68 17.80
CA ILE A 201 4.39 4.04 18.40
C ILE A 201 4.49 4.27 19.92
N PHE A 202 5.20 3.40 20.63
CA PHE A 202 5.26 3.46 22.09
C PHE A 202 6.23 4.53 22.63
N LEU A 203 7.31 4.86 21.91
CA LEU A 203 8.34 5.78 22.39
C LEU A 203 8.34 7.14 21.71
N SER A 204 7.71 7.25 20.53
CA SER A 204 7.38 8.57 19.99
C SER A 204 6.20 9.10 20.80
N THR A 205 6.45 10.13 21.60
CA THR A 205 5.39 10.92 22.20
C THR A 205 4.50 11.41 21.08
N VAL A 206 3.26 10.92 21.03
CA VAL A 206 2.21 11.58 20.26
C VAL A 206 2.11 12.97 20.87
N SER A 207 2.78 13.95 20.25
CA SER A 207 2.54 15.34 20.56
C SER A 207 1.06 15.55 20.25
N ALA A 208 0.26 15.60 21.30
CA ALA A 208 -1.14 15.93 21.24
C ALA A 208 -1.23 17.35 20.67
N GLY A 209 -1.23 17.42 19.33
CA GLY A 209 -1.47 18.63 18.59
C GLY A 209 -2.81 19.16 19.06
N ARG A 210 -2.73 20.30 19.74
CA ARG A 210 -3.78 21.18 20.28
C ARG A 210 -4.93 21.46 19.28
N HIS A 211 -5.71 20.44 18.95
CA HIS A 211 -6.92 20.55 18.12
C HIS A 211 -8.17 20.00 18.80
N PHE A 212 -8.10 19.74 20.11
CA PHE A 212 -9.28 19.77 20.95
C PHE A 212 -9.42 21.16 21.58
N THR A 213 -9.44 22.19 20.73
CA THR A 213 -10.24 23.37 21.08
C THR A 213 -11.67 22.89 21.01
N LEU A 214 -12.18 22.37 22.13
CA LEU A 214 -13.60 22.37 22.38
C LEU A 214 -14.07 23.77 22.02
N VAL A 215 -14.83 23.84 20.93
CA VAL A 215 -15.85 24.86 20.75
C VAL A 215 -16.78 24.68 21.94
N VAL A 216 -16.39 25.21 23.10
CA VAL A 216 -17.35 25.61 24.12
C VAL A 216 -18.10 26.71 23.42
N GLY A 217 -19.24 26.33 22.85
CA GLY A 217 -20.14 27.22 22.16
C GLY A 217 -20.32 28.47 23.00
N HIS A 218 -19.93 29.60 22.42
CA HIS A 218 -20.31 30.90 22.88
C HIS A 218 -21.84 30.99 22.75
N TYR A 219 -22.55 30.51 23.77
CA TYR A 219 -23.93 30.91 23.96
C TYR A 219 -23.89 32.35 24.47
N GLY A 220 -24.08 33.27 23.53
CA GLY A 220 -24.39 34.65 23.83
C GLY A 220 -25.62 34.70 24.72
N CYS A 221 -25.47 35.30 25.90
CA CYS A 221 -26.59 35.80 26.67
C CYS A 221 -26.62 37.31 26.46
N GLY A 222 -27.46 37.75 25.52
CA GLY A 222 -27.85 39.14 25.42
C GLY A 222 -28.85 39.47 26.51
N GLY A 223 -28.53 40.42 27.39
CA GLY A 223 -29.50 41.01 28.30
C GLY A 223 -28.92 41.59 29.58
N GLY A 224 -28.54 42.88 29.55
CA GLY A 224 -28.60 43.76 30.72
C GLY A 224 -27.29 44.01 31.50
N ARG A 225 -26.76 45.23 31.33
CA ARG A 225 -25.99 46.05 32.30
C ARG A 225 -24.76 45.43 32.99
N GLY A 226 -23.58 45.95 32.62
CA GLY A 226 -22.48 46.20 33.56
C GLY A 226 -21.25 45.29 33.47
N GLU A 227 -20.10 45.91 33.14
CA GLU A 227 -18.73 45.52 33.51
C GLU A 227 -18.10 44.22 32.96
N CYS A 228 -17.26 44.38 31.93
CA CYS A 228 -16.14 43.49 31.65
C CYS A 228 -15.07 43.65 32.74
N ARG A 229 -14.77 42.60 33.50
CA ARG A 229 -13.66 42.58 34.46
C ARG A 229 -12.80 41.32 34.31
N ASN A 230 -11.48 41.56 34.31
CA ASN A 230 -10.38 40.61 34.21
C ASN A 230 -10.54 39.36 35.08
N GLY A 231 -10.08 38.20 34.58
CA GLY A 231 -10.12 36.92 35.29
C GLY A 231 -8.93 36.00 34.96
N VAL A 232 -7.81 36.24 35.67
CA VAL A 232 -6.91 35.27 36.33
C VAL A 232 -6.24 34.16 35.49
N VAL A 233 -4.91 34.28 35.38
CA VAL A 233 -3.96 33.18 35.07
C VAL A 233 -3.82 32.30 36.31
N ALA A 234 -4.21 31.02 36.23
CA ALA A 234 -3.91 30.02 37.26
C ALA A 234 -2.76 29.12 36.79
N ASN A 235 -1.60 29.33 37.42
CA ASN A 235 -0.44 28.45 37.43
C ASN A 235 -0.80 27.18 38.22
N PHE A 236 -0.42 25.99 37.76
CA PHE A 236 -0.43 24.80 38.61
C PHE A 236 0.92 24.09 38.53
N ALA A 237 1.41 23.81 39.73
CA ALA A 237 2.66 23.16 40.09
C ALA A 237 2.77 21.72 39.57
#